data_AF-A0A7X1X0Y1-F1
#
_entry.id   AF-A0A7X1X0Y1-F1
#
_cell.length_a   1.000
_cell.length_b   1.000
_cell.length_c   1.000
_cell.angle_alpha   90.00
_cell.angle_beta   90.00
_cell.angle_gamma   90.00
#
_symmetry.space_group_name_H-M   'P 1'
#
loop_
_entity.id
_entity.type
_entity.pdbx_description
1 polymer ?
#
loop_
_entity_poly.entity_id
_entity_poly.type
_entity_poly.pdbx_seq_one_letter_code
_entity_poly.pdbx_strand_id
1 'polypeptide(L)'
;ILYYFVEHMGRTTNAVVCSRNVLAEVTGCSIATVGRAIRVLKDDNWIDTVKIGNASAYCVNERAFWQAGRNQRQYAIFSATVIAAASEQDSDFREKAKQKLTYIRVIEDSDIAVAGKDQLPPPDQQDLDI
;
A
#
# COMPACT_ATOMS: atom_id res chain seq x y z
N ILE A 1 -0.15 -12.53 1.83
CA ILE A 1 -0.06 -11.53 2.94
C ILE A 1 -0.72 -10.22 2.55
N LEU A 2 -0.26 -9.51 1.51
CA LEU A 2 -0.91 -8.25 1.10
C LEU A 2 -2.42 -8.42 0.83
N TYR A 3 -2.80 -9.40 0.01
CA TYR A 3 -4.23 -9.69 -0.25
C TYR A 3 -5.02 -10.05 1.01
N TYR A 4 -4.39 -10.73 1.98
CA TYR A 4 -5.02 -11.04 3.26
C TYR A 4 -5.33 -9.76 4.05
N PHE A 5 -4.42 -8.79 4.06
CA PHE A 5 -4.69 -7.48 4.67
C PHE A 5 -5.80 -6.72 3.95
N VAL A 6 -5.83 -6.75 2.62
CA VAL A 6 -6.86 -6.07 1.82
C VAL A 6 -8.25 -6.70 2.01
N GLU A 7 -8.32 -8.01 2.22
CA GLU A 7 -9.57 -8.71 2.50
C GLU A 7 -10.11 -8.40 3.89
N HIS A 8 -9.24 -8.20 4.88
CA HIS A 8 -9.61 -8.05 6.29
C HIS A 8 -9.58 -6.60 6.79
N MET A 9 -9.08 -5.65 5.99
CA MET A 9 -9.19 -4.23 6.31
C MET A 9 -10.64 -3.78 6.21
N GLY A 10 -11.06 -2.86 7.09
CA GLY A 10 -12.41 -2.32 7.01
C GLY A 10 -12.55 -1.39 5.82
N ARG A 11 -13.77 -1.26 5.30
CA ARG A 11 -14.07 -0.44 4.10
C ARG A 11 -13.59 1.01 4.20
N THR A 12 -13.57 1.55 5.42
CA THR A 12 -13.09 2.90 5.75
C THR A 12 -11.84 2.89 6.62
N THR A 13 -11.41 1.72 7.10
CA THR A 13 -10.28 1.54 8.03
C THR A 13 -9.21 0.66 7.37
N ASN A 14 -8.22 1.30 6.77
CA ASN A 14 -7.15 0.63 6.02
C ASN A 14 -6.06 0.00 6.91
N ALA A 15 -6.43 -0.59 8.05
CA ALA A 15 -5.48 -1.16 9.00
C ALA A 15 -5.95 -2.52 9.53
N VAL A 16 -5.01 -3.44 9.71
CA VAL A 16 -5.23 -4.78 10.26
C VAL A 16 -4.21 -5.05 11.35
N VAL A 17 -4.68 -5.46 12.54
CA VAL A 17 -3.80 -5.81 13.67
C VAL A 17 -3.72 -7.32 13.80
N CYS A 18 -2.52 -7.89 13.69
CA CYS A 18 -2.32 -9.32 13.92
C CYS A 18 -0.87 -9.64 14.31
N SER A 19 -0.66 -10.81 14.92
CA SER A 19 0.69 -11.31 15.20
C SER A 19 1.31 -11.97 13.96
N ARG A 20 2.64 -12.08 13.93
CA ARG A 20 3.34 -12.81 12.86
C ARG A 20 3.03 -14.32 12.85
N ASN A 21 2.58 -14.87 13.98
CA ASN A 21 2.17 -16.27 14.07
C ASN A 21 0.85 -16.50 13.33
N VAL A 22 -0.12 -15.60 13.47
CA VAL A 22 -1.37 -15.65 12.69
C VAL A 22 -1.08 -15.62 11.19
N LEU A 23 -0.18 -14.73 10.76
CA LEU A 23 0.22 -14.68 9.35
C LEU A 23 0.93 -15.95 8.88
N ALA A 24 1.74 -16.57 9.74
CA ALA A 24 2.39 -17.84 9.44
C ALA A 24 1.37 -18.98 9.27
N GLU A 25 0.39 -19.06 10.15
CA GLU A 25 -0.70 -20.05 10.09
C GLU A 25 -1.55 -19.88 8.83
N VAL A 26 -2.01 -18.66 8.55
CA VAL A 26 -2.86 -18.36 7.38
C VAL A 26 -2.12 -18.62 6.06
N THR A 27 -0.82 -18.35 6.02
CA THR A 27 -0.03 -18.53 4.78
C THR A 27 0.63 -19.89 4.66
N GLY A 28 0.56 -20.74 5.70
CA GLY A 28 1.30 -22.00 5.77
C GLY A 28 2.83 -21.83 5.71
N CYS A 29 3.34 -20.62 5.96
CA CYS A 29 4.75 -20.28 5.81
C CYS A 29 5.44 -20.16 7.18
N SER A 30 6.77 -20.31 7.19
CA SER A 30 7.54 -20.05 8.42
C SER A 30 7.49 -18.56 8.81
N ILE A 31 7.62 -18.29 10.12
CA ILE A 31 7.68 -16.93 10.69
C ILE A 31 8.81 -16.09 10.04
N ALA A 32 9.91 -16.74 9.63
CA ALA A 32 11.01 -16.08 8.93
C ALA A 32 10.61 -15.63 7.52
N THR A 33 9.89 -16.47 6.78
CA THR A 33 9.34 -16.13 5.46
C THR A 33 8.33 -14.99 5.56
N VAL A 34 7.43 -15.04 6.53
CA VAL A 34 6.48 -13.95 6.83
C VAL A 34 7.23 -12.64 7.10
N GLY A 35 8.33 -12.68 7.85
CA GLY A 35 9.17 -11.50 8.11
C GLY A 35 9.77 -10.89 6.87
N ARG A 36 10.32 -11.72 5.98
CA ARG A 36 10.88 -11.26 4.71
C ARG A 36 9.79 -10.65 3.83
N ALA A 37 8.62 -11.28 3.77
CA ALA A 37 7.49 -10.77 2.99
C ALA A 37 6.98 -9.43 3.53
N ILE A 38 6.84 -9.28 4.86
CA ILE A 38 6.51 -7.99 5.49
C ILE A 38 7.58 -6.94 5.18
N ARG A 39 8.87 -7.30 5.23
CA ARG A 39 9.97 -6.40 4.87
C ARG A 39 9.85 -5.91 3.44
N VAL A 40 9.65 -6.82 2.48
CA VAL A 40 9.42 -6.45 1.06
C VAL A 40 8.23 -5.52 0.91
N LEU A 41 7.11 -5.83 1.59
CA LEU A 41 5.92 -4.98 1.55
C LEU A 41 6.16 -3.58 2.14
N LYS A 42 7.00 -3.47 3.17
CA LYS A 42 7.38 -2.19 3.78
C LYS A 42 8.37 -1.40 2.92
N ASP A 43 9.40 -2.07 2.39
CA ASP A 43 10.44 -1.47 1.55
C ASP A 43 9.84 -0.90 0.25
N ASP A 44 8.87 -1.62 -0.33
CA ASP A 44 8.13 -1.17 -1.51
C ASP A 44 6.93 -0.27 -1.15
N ASN A 45 6.75 0.07 0.13
CA ASN A 45 5.71 0.95 0.68
C ASN A 45 4.24 0.54 0.37
N TRP A 46 3.96 -0.75 0.34
CA TRP A 46 2.60 -1.29 0.29
C TRP A 46 1.85 -1.15 1.61
N ILE A 47 2.60 -1.29 2.68
CA ILE A 47 2.11 -1.23 4.05
C ILE A 47 3.07 -0.42 4.90
N ASP A 48 2.54 0.18 5.96
CA ASP A 48 3.35 0.59 7.11
C ASP A 48 3.07 -0.35 8.29
N THR A 49 4.03 -0.45 9.20
CA THR A 49 3.93 -1.30 10.38
C THR A 49 4.16 -0.47 11.63
N VAL A 50 3.20 -0.51 12.54
CA VAL A 50 3.29 0.10 13.87
C VAL A 50 3.32 -1.02 14.91
N LYS A 51 4.29 -0.97 15.82
CA LYS A 51 4.37 -1.97 16.89
C LYS A 51 3.42 -1.60 18.02
N ILE A 52 2.64 -2.58 18.49
CA ILE A 52 1.66 -2.43 19.56
C ILE A 52 1.92 -3.55 20.58
N GLY A 53 2.72 -3.27 21.61
CA GLY A 53 3.17 -4.29 22.56
C GLY A 53 3.79 -5.51 21.87
N ASN A 54 3.14 -6.67 22.00
CA ASN A 54 3.57 -7.94 21.39
C ASN A 54 3.04 -8.20 19.97
N ALA A 55 2.15 -7.33 19.46
CA ALA A 55 1.58 -7.43 18.13
C ALA A 55 2.04 -6.28 17.22
N SER A 56 1.67 -6.36 15.95
CA SER A 56 1.92 -5.28 14.99
C SER A 56 0.61 -4.93 14.29
N ALA A 57 0.36 -3.62 14.17
CA ALA A 57 -0.63 -3.10 13.24
C ALA A 57 0.01 -2.94 11.87
N TYR A 58 -0.65 -3.46 10.86
CA TYR A 58 -0.28 -3.32 9.46
C TYR A 58 -1.27 -2.37 8.81
N CYS A 59 -0.77 -1.20 8.44
CA CYS A 59 -1.52 -0.15 7.80
C CYS A 59 -1.35 -0.30 6.29
N VAL A 60 -2.42 -0.65 5.58
CA VAL A 60 -2.41 -0.77 4.11
C VAL A 60 -2.45 0.64 3.51
N ASN A 61 -1.64 0.87 2.49
CA ASN A 61 -1.63 2.17 1.81
C ASN A 61 -2.99 2.42 1.10
N GLU A 62 -3.75 3.39 1.60
CA GLU A 62 -5.04 3.84 1.06
C GLU A 62 -4.98 4.35 -0.40
N ARG A 63 -3.79 4.75 -0.86
CA ARG A 63 -3.57 5.15 -2.24
C ARG A 63 -3.51 3.94 -3.17
N ALA A 64 -3.02 2.80 -2.67
CA ALA A 64 -2.94 1.55 -3.40
C ALA A 64 -4.23 0.73 -3.27
N PHE A 65 -4.87 0.72 -2.10
CA PHE A 65 -6.09 -0.03 -1.84
C PHE A 65 -7.12 0.86 -1.14
N TRP A 66 -8.22 1.18 -1.84
CA TRP A 66 -9.33 1.97 -1.31
C TRP A 66 -10.64 1.27 -1.66
N GLN A 67 -11.42 0.92 -0.63
CA GLN A 67 -12.67 0.16 -0.81
C GLN A 67 -13.95 1.03 -0.70
N ALA A 68 -13.83 2.26 -0.23
CA ALA A 68 -14.96 3.20 -0.12
C ALA A 68 -15.10 4.08 -1.39
N GLY A 69 -16.16 4.90 -1.48
CA GLY A 69 -16.37 5.78 -2.62
C GLY A 69 -15.27 6.85 -2.75
N ARG A 70 -15.01 7.35 -3.98
CA ARG A 70 -14.00 8.40 -4.27
C ARG A 70 -14.16 9.65 -3.39
N ASN A 71 -15.39 10.07 -3.08
CA ASN A 71 -15.68 11.23 -2.21
C ASN A 71 -15.34 11.02 -0.74
N GLN A 72 -15.14 9.77 -0.30
CA GLN A 72 -14.79 9.44 1.08
C GLN A 72 -13.27 9.34 1.28
N ARG A 73 -12.47 9.47 0.21
CA ARG A 73 -11.01 9.37 0.27
C ARG A 73 -10.38 10.52 1.07
N GLN A 74 -10.97 11.72 0.99
CA GLN A 74 -10.60 12.89 1.80
C GLN A 74 -11.00 12.75 3.28
N TYR A 75 -11.95 11.87 3.56
CA TYR A 75 -12.38 11.45 4.89
C TYR A 75 -11.95 10.02 5.14
N ALA A 76 -10.78 9.60 4.65
CA ALA A 76 -10.19 8.35 5.08
C ALA A 76 -9.95 8.47 6.59
N ILE A 77 -10.97 8.09 7.37
CA ILE A 77 -10.90 8.12 8.81
C ILE A 77 -10.02 6.94 9.15
N PHE A 78 -8.75 7.25 9.43
CA PHE A 78 -7.83 6.36 10.08
C PHE A 78 -8.30 6.14 11.53
N SER A 79 -9.48 5.54 11.72
CA SER A 79 -10.03 5.24 13.04
C SER A 79 -9.50 3.89 13.47
N ALA A 80 -8.24 3.91 13.88
CA ALA A 80 -7.71 2.94 14.81
C ALA A 80 -7.11 3.78 15.94
N THR A 81 -7.78 3.81 17.09
CA THR A 81 -7.18 4.40 18.30
C THR A 81 -6.08 3.45 18.76
N VAL A 82 -4.92 3.57 18.13
CA VAL A 82 -3.72 2.81 18.44
C VAL A 82 -2.90 3.64 19.40
N ILE A 83 -2.97 3.29 20.69
CA ILE A 83 -2.07 3.85 21.70
C ILE A 83 -0.80 3.01 21.65
N ALA A 84 0.25 3.55 21.03
CA ALA A 84 1.57 2.95 20.98
C ALA A 84 2.55 3.84 21.76
N ALA A 85 3.33 3.25 22.65
CA ALA A 85 4.33 3.99 23.41
C ALA A 85 5.57 4.25 22.54
N ALA A 86 6.12 5.47 22.61
CA ALA A 86 7.34 5.83 21.87
C ALA A 86 8.54 4.95 22.24
N SER A 87 8.57 4.41 23.47
CA SER A 87 9.58 3.46 23.95
C SER A 87 9.52 2.10 23.24
N GLU A 88 8.41 1.78 22.57
CA GLU A 88 8.21 0.52 21.86
C GLU A 88 8.48 0.66 20.35
N GLN A 89 8.83 1.87 19.87
CA GLN A 89 9.08 2.15 18.46
C GLN A 89 10.57 2.20 18.14
N ASP A 90 10.92 1.90 16.88
CA ASP A 90 12.29 2.05 16.38
C ASP A 90 12.72 3.53 16.42
N SER A 91 14.02 3.78 16.63
CA SER A 91 14.56 5.14 16.83
C SER A 91 14.32 6.08 15.64
N ASP A 92 14.04 5.54 14.46
CA ASP A 92 13.83 6.27 13.21
C ASP A 92 12.34 6.45 12.84
N PHE A 93 11.39 6.10 13.71
CA PHE A 93 9.96 6.13 13.40
C PHE A 93 9.48 7.50 12.89
N ARG A 94 10.08 8.59 13.38
CA ARG A 94 9.76 9.98 13.01
C ARG A 94 10.19 10.35 11.59
N GLU A 95 11.26 9.73 11.08
CA GLU A 95 11.75 9.97 9.71
C GLU A 95 10.98 9.11 8.71
N LYS A 96 10.69 7.86 9.05
CA LYS A 96 9.87 6.96 8.21
C LYS A 96 8.45 7.51 7.96
N ALA A 97 7.84 8.15 8.96
CA ALA A 97 6.53 8.79 8.82
C ALA A 97 6.47 9.90 7.75
N LYS A 98 7.62 10.49 7.37
CA LYS A 98 7.69 11.53 6.34
C LYS A 98 7.79 10.96 4.92
N GLN A 99 8.14 9.68 4.77
CA GLN A 99 8.31 9.05 3.48
C GLN A 99 6.96 8.74 2.85
N LYS A 100 6.79 9.14 1.59
CA LYS A 100 5.54 8.96 0.87
C LYS A 100 5.42 7.52 0.39
N LEU A 101 4.40 6.81 0.86
CA LEU A 101 4.19 5.41 0.50
C LEU A 101 3.79 5.23 -0.98
N THR A 102 4.27 4.16 -1.60
CA THR A 102 4.09 3.76 -3.01
C THR A 102 2.65 3.39 -3.30
N TYR A 103 2.13 3.84 -4.44
CA TYR A 103 0.76 3.57 -4.86
C TYR A 103 0.75 2.79 -6.18
N ILE A 104 -0.15 1.81 -6.31
CA ILE A 104 -0.48 1.24 -7.63
C ILE A 104 -1.32 2.26 -8.38
N ARG A 105 -0.94 2.57 -9.62
CA ARG A 105 -1.86 3.15 -10.58
C ARG A 105 -2.84 2.07 -11.03
N VAL A 106 -4.08 2.18 -10.58
CA VAL A 106 -5.20 1.44 -11.16
C VAL A 106 -5.59 2.19 -12.43
N ILE A 107 -5.49 1.52 -13.57
CA ILE A 107 -5.91 2.03 -14.88
C ILE A 107 -7.44 2.03 -14.88
N GLU A 108 -8.06 3.18 -15.09
CA GLU A 108 -9.52 3.31 -15.23
C GLU A 108 -9.94 3.03 -16.68
N ASP A 109 -11.22 2.75 -16.92
CA ASP A 109 -11.74 2.39 -18.27
C ASP A 109 -11.52 3.51 -19.30
N SER A 110 -11.29 4.75 -18.84
CA SER A 110 -10.93 5.92 -19.65
C SER A 110 -9.43 6.12 -19.87
N ASP A 111 -8.57 5.34 -19.19
CA ASP A 111 -7.13 5.48 -19.29
C ASP A 111 -6.59 4.69 -20.48
N ILE A 112 -5.86 5.38 -21.36
CA ILE A 112 -5.21 4.75 -22.51
C ILE A 112 -3.79 4.36 -22.09
N ALA A 113 -3.50 3.05 -22.05
CA ALA A 113 -2.16 2.55 -21.79
C ALA A 113 -1.25 2.85 -22.99
N VAL A 114 -0.46 3.91 -22.90
CA VAL A 114 0.52 4.27 -23.94
C VAL A 114 1.80 3.46 -23.71
N ALA A 115 1.98 2.38 -24.46
CA ALA A 115 3.28 1.73 -24.59
C ALA A 115 4.12 2.58 -25.56
N GLY A 116 5.06 3.37 -25.04
CA GLY A 116 5.82 4.40 -25.78
C GLY A 116 6.76 3.89 -26.87
N LYS A 117 6.24 3.16 -27.87
CA LYS A 117 6.96 2.68 -29.05
C LYS A 117 6.31 3.07 -30.38
N ASP A 118 5.20 3.80 -30.35
CA ASP A 118 4.59 4.29 -31.57
C ASP A 118 5.41 5.49 -32.08
N GLN A 119 6.23 5.25 -33.11
CA GLN A 119 6.84 6.33 -33.89
C GLN A 119 5.70 7.08 -34.58
N LEU A 120 5.28 8.19 -33.99
CA LEU A 120 4.38 9.11 -34.65
C LEU A 120 5.12 9.72 -35.85
N PRO A 121 4.50 9.76 -37.05
CA PRO A 121 5.08 10.50 -38.16
C PRO A 121 5.27 11.97 -37.75
N PRO A 122 6.32 12.65 -38.24
CA PRO A 122 6.52 14.07 -37.98
C PRO A 122 5.24 14.85 -38.32
N PRO A 123 4.86 15.83 -37.50
CA PRO A 123 3.55 16.49 -37.59
C PRO A 123 3.23 17.08 -38.98
N ASP A 124 4.24 17.46 -39.75
CA ASP A 124 4.08 18.19 -41.01
C ASP A 124 4.15 17.29 -42.27
N GLN A 125 4.21 15.95 -42.12
CA GLN A 125 4.41 15.04 -43.25
C GLN A 125 3.14 14.88 -44.14
N GLN A 126 1.96 15.28 -43.68
CA GLN A 126 0.70 15.19 -44.44
C GLN A 126 0.40 16.45 -45.29
N ASP A 127 1.15 17.52 -45.10
CA ASP A 127 0.96 18.80 -45.79
C ASP A 127 1.74 18.90 -47.11
N LEU A 128 2.47 17.85 -47.49
CA LEU A 128 3.21 17.77 -48.74
C LEU A 128 2.45 16.90 -49.74
N ASP A 129 1.72 17.55 -50.66
CA ASP A 129 1.22 16.91 -51.87
C ASP A 129 2.41 16.56 -52.79
N ILE A 130 2.85 15.30 -52.74
CA ILE A 130 3.74 14.68 -53.74
C ILE A 130 2.95 13.83 -54.73
#